data_AF-A0AAW6KJ69-F1
#
_entry.id   AF-A0AAW6KJ69-F1
#
_cell.length_a   1.000
_cell.length_b   1.000
_cell.length_c   1.000
_cell.angle_alpha   90.00
_cell.angle_beta   90.00
_cell.angle_gamma   90.00
#
_symmetry.space_group_name_H-M   'P 1'
#
loop_
_entity.id
_entity.type
_entity.pdbx_description
1 polymer ?
#
loop_
_entity_poly.entity_id
_entity_poly.type
_entity_poly.pdbx_seq_one_letter_code
_entity_poly.pdbx_strand_id
1 'polypeptide(L)'
;HINIRYPVTEESDRVKSGLSQIKGARLVSFKDSKPHHVAKDHELIQTLQRVYEEQTGETAQLISIGGATYARSLEAGVAFGPLFP
;
A
#
# COMPACT_ATOMS: atom_id res chain seq x y z
N HIS A 1 19.23 8.26 -6.72
CA HIS A 1 17.77 8.07 -6.80
C HIS A 1 17.33 7.50 -5.46
N ILE A 2 16.29 8.06 -4.83
CA ILE A 2 15.80 7.61 -3.52
C ILE A 2 14.34 7.17 -3.70
N ASN A 3 14.00 5.99 -3.20
CA ASN A 3 12.62 5.49 -3.20
C ASN A 3 12.13 5.48 -1.75
N ILE A 4 11.04 6.20 -1.48
CA ILE A 4 10.48 6.36 -0.13
C ILE A 4 9.08 5.79 -0.13
N ARG A 5 8.79 4.95 0.86
CA ARG A 5 7.43 4.48 1.16
C ARG A 5 6.93 5.23 2.38
N TYR A 6 5.67 5.65 2.34
CA TYR A 6 5.01 6.32 3.46
C TYR A 6 3.61 5.70 3.68
N PRO A 7 3.13 5.65 4.92
CA PRO A 7 1.83 5.05 5.24
C PRO A 7 0.68 5.93 4.74
N VAL A 8 -0.52 5.34 4.66
CA VAL A 8 -1.76 6.06 4.27
C VAL A 8 -2.13 7.21 5.21
N THR A 9 -1.57 7.23 6.41
CA THR A 9 -1.79 8.28 7.42
C THR A 9 -0.88 9.50 7.25
N GLU A 10 0.01 9.49 6.26
CA GLU A 10 0.98 10.56 6.02
C GLU A 10 0.86 11.07 4.59
N GLU A 11 1.26 12.32 4.37
CA GLU A 11 1.25 12.96 3.05
C GLU A 11 2.66 13.09 2.47
N SER A 12 2.77 12.99 1.15
CA SER A 12 4.05 13.07 0.44
C SER A 12 4.75 14.42 0.59
N ASP A 13 4.00 15.49 0.91
CA ASP A 13 4.54 16.82 1.15
C ASP A 13 5.47 16.88 2.37
N ARG A 14 5.24 16.05 3.40
CA ARG A 14 6.14 15.97 4.55
C ARG A 14 7.50 15.43 4.13
N VAL A 15 7.52 14.41 3.27
CA VAL A 15 8.73 13.83 2.68
C VAL A 15 9.44 14.85 1.80
N LYS A 16 8.70 15.51 0.90
CA LYS A 16 9.25 16.53 -0.01
C LYS A 16 9.88 17.69 0.74
N SER A 17 9.19 18.18 1.77
CA SER A 17 9.68 19.25 2.64
C SER A 17 10.97 18.84 3.34
N GLY A 18 11.02 17.65 3.93
CA GLY A 18 12.24 17.12 4.57
C GLY A 18 13.42 17.01 3.61
N LEU A 19 13.21 16.48 2.40
CA LEU A 19 14.25 16.35 1.38
C LEU A 19 14.79 17.71 0.91
N SER A 20 13.93 18.74 0.86
CA SER A 20 14.31 20.08 0.38
C SER A 20 15.20 20.84 1.37
N GLN A 21 15.25 20.43 2.63
CA GLN A 21 16.06 21.06 3.69
C GLN A 21 17.47 20.47 3.80
N ILE A 22 17.81 19.45 3.01
CA ILE A 22 19.12 18.80 3.07
C ILE A 22 20.20 19.72 2.49
N LYS A 23 21.10 20.21 3.35
CA LYS A 23 22.24 21.04 2.93
C LYS A 23 23.18 20.26 2.01
N GLY A 24 23.64 20.93 0.94
CA GLY A 24 24.54 20.32 -0.04
C GLY A 24 23.85 19.39 -1.05
N ALA A 25 22.53 19.24 -0.98
CA ALA A 25 21.74 18.51 -1.95
C ALA A 25 20.72 19.42 -2.63
N ARG A 26 20.31 19.05 -3.85
CA ARG A 26 19.24 19.72 -4.60
C ARG A 26 18.24 18.68 -5.08
N LEU A 27 16.97 18.87 -4.74
CA LEU A 27 15.89 18.03 -5.27
C LEU A 27 15.67 18.38 -6.75
N VAL A 28 15.98 17.45 -7.64
CA VAL A 28 15.87 17.65 -9.10
C VAL A 28 14.50 17.23 -9.63
N SER A 29 13.94 16.16 -9.08
CA SER A 29 12.63 15.64 -9.45
C SER A 29 11.98 14.96 -8.26
N PHE A 30 10.65 15.04 -8.20
CA PHE A 30 9.84 14.40 -7.17
C PHE A 30 8.59 13.85 -7.85
N LYS A 31 8.38 12.54 -7.71
CA LYS A 31 7.17 11.88 -8.18
C LYS A 31 6.52 11.22 -6.98
N ASP A 32 5.26 11.53 -6.78
CA ASP A 32 4.43 10.90 -5.78
C ASP A 32 3.53 9.85 -6.42
N SER A 33 3.25 8.81 -5.66
CA SER A 33 2.15 7.90 -5.95
C SER A 33 1.49 7.56 -4.63
N LYS A 34 0.27 8.04 -4.44
CA LYS A 34 -0.45 7.96 -3.16
C LYS A 34 -0.58 6.52 -2.64
N PRO A 35 -0.56 6.32 -1.31
CA PRO A 35 -0.83 5.02 -0.71
C PRO A 35 -2.22 4.54 -1.11
N HIS A 36 -2.37 3.23 -1.25
CA HIS A 36 -3.62 2.58 -1.56
C HIS A 36 -4.13 1.84 -0.33
N HIS A 37 -5.41 2.00 0.00
CA HIS A 37 -6.02 1.36 1.15
C HIS A 37 -7.49 1.06 0.85
N VAL A 38 -7.91 -0.16 1.17
CA VAL A 38 -9.31 -0.59 1.12
C VAL A 38 -9.72 -0.94 2.54
N ALA A 39 -10.86 -0.41 2.98
CA ALA A 39 -11.33 -0.61 4.34
C ALA A 39 -11.64 -2.09 4.63
N LYS A 40 -11.32 -2.57 5.84
CA LYS A 40 -11.49 -3.97 6.23
C LYS A 40 -12.94 -4.45 6.15
N ASP A 41 -13.89 -3.56 6.34
CA ASP A 41 -15.34 -3.77 6.34
C ASP A 41 -15.97 -3.67 4.94
N HIS A 42 -15.17 -3.36 3.92
CA HIS A 42 -15.63 -3.36 2.53
C HIS A 42 -16.07 -4.76 2.09
N GLU A 43 -17.19 -4.86 1.37
CA GLU A 43 -17.83 -6.13 0.97
C GLU A 43 -16.87 -7.09 0.25
N LEU A 44 -16.05 -6.56 -0.68
CA LEU A 44 -15.00 -7.32 -1.34
C LEU A 44 -14.03 -8.00 -0.35
N ILE A 45 -13.59 -7.28 0.69
CA ILE A 45 -12.61 -7.80 1.66
C ILE A 45 -13.23 -8.92 2.46
N GLN A 46 -14.44 -8.71 2.99
CA GLN A 46 -15.18 -9.72 3.73
C GLN A 46 -15.44 -10.98 2.89
N THR A 47 -15.74 -10.81 1.60
CA THR A 47 -15.95 -11.92 0.67
C THR A 47 -14.66 -12.72 0.46
N LEU A 48 -13.52 -12.06 0.24
CA LEU A 48 -12.24 -12.72 0.04
C LEU A 48 -11.74 -13.43 1.31
N GLN A 49 -11.94 -12.82 2.49
CA GLN A 49 -11.61 -13.46 3.77
C GLN A 49 -12.40 -14.76 3.95
N ARG A 50 -13.73 -14.72 3.75
CA ARG A 50 -14.58 -15.91 3.84
C ARG A 50 -14.13 -17.00 2.87
N VAL A 51 -13.88 -16.66 1.60
CA VAL A 51 -13.43 -17.65 0.61
C VAL A 51 -12.08 -18.26 1.03
N TYR A 52 -11.13 -17.45 1.51
CA TYR A 52 -9.86 -17.99 2.00
C TYR A 52 -10.07 -18.97 3.16
N GLU A 53 -10.80 -18.56 4.20
CA GLU A 53 -11.08 -19.38 5.38
C GLU A 53 -11.81 -20.69 5.03
N GLU A 54 -12.79 -20.65 4.14
CA GLU A 54 -13.52 -21.83 3.68
C GLU A 54 -12.63 -22.82 2.92
N GLN A 55 -11.65 -22.33 2.16
CA GLN A 55 -10.78 -23.17 1.34
C GLN A 55 -9.52 -23.67 2.05
N THR A 56 -9.01 -22.92 3.04
CA THR A 56 -7.77 -23.26 3.76
C THR A 56 -8.01 -23.79 5.16
N GLY A 57 -9.14 -23.44 5.79
CA GLY A 57 -9.37 -23.66 7.22
C GLY A 57 -8.54 -22.74 8.14
N GLU A 58 -7.79 -21.79 7.58
CA GLU A 58 -6.94 -20.85 8.31
C GLU A 58 -7.58 -19.47 8.39
N THR A 59 -7.40 -18.76 9.52
CA THR A 59 -7.91 -17.39 9.69
C THR A 59 -7.33 -16.43 8.67
N ALA A 60 -8.17 -15.66 7.99
CA ALA A 60 -7.75 -14.68 7.01
C ALA A 60 -7.20 -13.41 7.69
N GLN A 61 -5.89 -13.37 7.94
CA GLN A 61 -5.22 -12.17 8.45
C GLN A 61 -5.06 -11.11 7.36
N LEU A 62 -5.64 -9.92 7.59
CA LEU A 62 -5.46 -8.78 6.70
C LEU A 62 -4.10 -8.12 6.94
N ILE A 63 -3.32 -7.97 5.88
CA ILE A 63 -1.98 -7.40 5.93
C ILE A 63 -1.93 -6.16 5.04
N SER A 64 -1.31 -5.10 5.53
CA SER A 64 -0.94 -3.92 4.74
C SER A 64 0.57 -3.91 4.52
N ILE A 65 1.01 -3.86 3.26
CA ILE A 65 2.43 -3.80 2.88
C ILE A 65 2.74 -2.54 2.07
N GLY A 66 3.96 -2.02 2.18
CA GLY A 66 4.41 -0.82 1.45
C GLY A 66 4.70 -1.04 -0.05
N GLY A 67 4.48 -2.26 -0.56
CA GLY A 67 4.62 -2.60 -1.97
C GLY A 67 3.49 -2.00 -2.80
N ALA A 68 3.81 -1.43 -3.96
CA ALA A 68 2.80 -1.00 -4.91
C ALA A 68 2.53 -2.16 -5.88
N THR A 69 1.32 -2.72 -5.84
CA THR A 69 0.84 -3.74 -6.79
C THR A 69 -0.09 -3.10 -7.84
N TYR A 70 -0.48 -3.85 -8.87
CA TYR A 70 -1.49 -3.41 -9.85
C TYR A 70 -2.85 -3.08 -9.21
N ALA A 71 -3.12 -3.57 -8.00
CA ALA A 71 -4.34 -3.31 -7.24
C ALA A 71 -4.64 -1.82 -7.10
N ARG A 72 -3.61 -0.98 -7.01
CA ARG A 72 -3.74 0.48 -6.90
C ARG A 72 -4.41 1.16 -8.09
N SER A 73 -4.49 0.49 -9.23
CA SER A 73 -5.12 1.01 -10.44
C SER A 73 -6.66 0.91 -10.35
N LEU A 74 -7.16 0.23 -9.32
CA LEU A 74 -8.59 0.03 -9.05
C LEU A 74 -8.94 0.67 -7.71
N GLU A 75 -10.14 1.24 -7.61
CA GLU A 75 -10.62 1.88 -6.38
C GLU A 75 -10.64 0.92 -5.19
N ALA A 76 -11.14 -0.30 -5.39
CA ALA A 76 -11.20 -1.35 -4.37
C ALA A 76 -10.21 -2.50 -4.64
N GLY A 77 -9.15 -2.28 -5.43
CA GLY A 77 -8.21 -3.35 -5.76
C GLY A 77 -7.45 -3.83 -4.52
N VAL A 78 -7.26 -5.14 -4.39
CA VAL A 78 -6.39 -5.75 -3.38
C VAL A 78 -5.54 -6.86 -3.97
N ALA A 79 -4.43 -7.18 -3.31
CA ALA A 79 -3.67 -8.38 -3.61
C ALA A 79 -4.28 -9.55 -2.82
N PHE A 80 -4.61 -10.64 -3.52
CA PHE A 80 -5.19 -11.85 -2.94
C PHE A 80 -4.62 -13.07 -3.66
N GLY A 81 -4.16 -14.06 -2.90
CA GLY A 81 -3.57 -15.28 -3.44
C GLY A 81 -2.48 -15.85 -2.54
N PRO A 82 -1.93 -17.01 -2.92
CA PRO A 82 -0.86 -17.66 -2.17
C PRO A 82 0.43 -16.82 -2.20
N LEU A 83 1.15 -16.80 -1.07
CA LEU A 83 2.57 -16.48 -1.09
C LEU A 83 3.29 -17.72 -1.64
N PHE A 84 3.67 -17.70 -2.91
CA PHE A 84 4.57 -18.73 -3.44
C PHE A 84 5.98 -18.51 -2.87
N PRO A 85 6.66 -19.56 -2.37
CA PRO A 85 8.07 -19.49 -1.97
C PRO A 85 9.01 -19.29 -3.18
#